data_AF-A0A2N6ND61-F1
#
_entry.id   AF-A0A2N6ND61-F1
#
_cell.length_a   1.000
_cell.length_b   1.000
_cell.length_c   1.000
_cell.angle_alpha   90.00
_cell.angle_beta   90.00
_cell.angle_gamma   90.00
#
_symmetry.space_group_name_H-M   'P 1'
#
loop_
_entity.id
_entity.type
_entity.pdbx_description
1 polymer ?
#
loop_
_entity_poly.entity_id
_entity_poly.type
_entity_poly.pdbx_seq_one_letter_code
_entity_poly.pdbx_strand_id
1 'polypeptide(L)' 'MPTTLVSLSAPKPLVRHFTGRHFVGGRFVSPMIAEKYNLQMPEYEGVDQIVEVDVTGIKL' A
#
# COMPACT_ATOMS: atom_id res chain seq x y z
N MET A 1 -17.35 9.96 4.71
CA MET A 1 -16.17 9.33 4.08
C MET A 1 -15.06 9.25 5.12
N PRO A 2 -14.26 8.18 5.16
CA PRO A 2 -13.11 8.13 6.07
C PRO A 2 -12.08 9.20 5.69
N THR A 3 -11.44 9.82 6.67
CA THR A 3 -10.34 10.79 6.43
C THR A 3 -9.08 10.09 5.94
N THR A 4 -8.94 8.79 6.27
CA THR A 4 -7.75 8.00 6.00
C THR A 4 -8.11 6.57 5.61
N LEU A 5 -7.42 6.03 4.62
CA LEU A 5 -7.48 4.62 4.22
C LEU A 5 -6.15 3.95 4.52
N VAL A 6 -6.17 2.79 5.16
CA VAL A 6 -4.99 1.94 5.35
C VAL A 6 -5.19 0.63 4.59
N SER A 7 -4.47 0.48 3.48
CA SER A 7 -4.46 -0.75 2.70
C SER A 7 -3.48 -1.75 3.30
N LEU A 8 -3.93 -2.99 3.55
CA LEU A 8 -3.07 -4.06 4.03
C LEU A 8 -2.46 -4.87 2.87
N SER A 9 -1.15 -5.13 2.95
CA SER A 9 -0.31 -5.82 1.97
C SER A 9 -0.15 -5.09 0.64
N ALA A 10 -1.27 -4.80 -0.03
CA ALA A 10 -1.35 -4.03 -1.26
C ALA A 10 -2.69 -3.27 -1.33
N PRO A 11 -2.73 -2.08 -1.95
CA PRO A 11 -3.97 -1.39 -2.31
C PRO A 11 -4.86 -2.24 -3.20
N LYS A 12 -6.17 -2.07 -3.05
CA LYS A 12 -7.18 -2.72 -3.90
C LYS A 12 -7.67 -1.72 -4.95
N PRO A 13 -8.21 -2.16 -6.10
CA PRO A 13 -8.60 -1.26 -7.20
C PRO A 13 -9.56 -0.12 -6.80
N LEU A 14 -10.41 -0.34 -5.79
CA LEU A 14 -11.37 0.66 -5.31
C LEU A 14 -10.72 1.88 -4.65
N VAL A 15 -9.42 1.85 -4.34
CA VAL A 15 -8.69 3.02 -3.81
C VAL A 15 -8.74 4.21 -4.77
N ARG A 16 -8.92 3.97 -6.06
CA ARG A 16 -9.07 5.02 -7.09
C ARG A 16 -10.29 5.92 -6.88
N HIS A 17 -11.26 5.48 -6.07
CA HIS A 17 -12.43 6.26 -5.71
C HIS A 17 -12.30 6.93 -4.33
N PHE A 18 -11.23 6.62 -3.59
CA PHE A 18 -10.98 7.20 -2.29
C PHE A 18 -10.36 8.59 -2.44
N THR A 19 -10.78 9.50 -1.57
CA THR A 19 -10.21 10.85 -1.43
C THR A 19 -9.81 11.05 0.02
N GLY A 20 -8.59 11.55 0.24
CA GLY A 20 -8.00 11.69 1.57
C GLY A 20 -6.61 11.09 1.63
N ARG A 21 -6.14 10.83 2.86
CA ARG A 21 -4.79 10.29 3.09
C ARG A 21 -4.79 8.78 2.95
N HIS A 22 -3.86 8.23 2.20
CA HIS A 22 -3.78 6.80 1.96
C HIS A 22 -2.44 6.26 2.45
N PHE A 23 -2.50 5.18 3.22
CA PHE A 23 -1.33 4.45 3.69
C PHE A 23 -1.39 3.01 3.22
N VAL A 24 -0.21 2.42 3.04
CA VAL A 24 -0.03 0.97 2.93
C VAL A 24 0.65 0.49 4.19
N GLY A 25 0.10 -0.55 4.80
CA GLY A 25 0.74 -1.27 5.89
C GLY A 25 0.76 -2.77 5.63
N GLY A 26 1.23 -3.53 6.62
CA GLY A 26 1.41 -4.97 6.47
C GLY A 26 2.75 -5.31 5.84
N ARG A 27 3.84 -4.87 6.50
CA ARG A 27 5.24 -5.14 6.15
C ARG A 27 5.63 -6.59 6.46
N PHE A 28 4.93 -7.53 5.84
CA PHE A 28 5.15 -8.97 5.97
C PHE A 28 5.08 -9.71 4.62
N VAL A 29 4.92 -8.97 3.51
CA VAL A 29 4.95 -9.54 2.16
C VAL A 29 6.40 -9.90 1.84
N SER A 30 6.65 -11.19 1.59
CA SER A 30 7.99 -11.67 1.23
C SER A 30 8.34 -11.28 -0.23
N PRO A 31 9.64 -11.18 -0.58
CA PRO A 31 10.06 -10.92 -1.95
C PRO A 31 9.48 -11.92 -2.96
N MET A 32 9.40 -13.20 -2.59
CA MET A 32 8.81 -14.25 -3.43
C MET A 32 7.32 -13.99 -3.73
N ILE A 33 6.54 -13.53 -2.75
CA ILE A 33 5.13 -13.20 -2.96
C ILE A 33 5.01 -11.93 -3.81
N ALA A 34 5.84 -10.93 -3.56
CA ALA A 34 5.87 -9.71 -4.36
C ALA A 34 6.18 -10.02 -5.84
N GLU A 35 7.18 -10.83 -6.11
CA GLU A 35 7.53 -11.26 -7.48
C GLU A 35 6.41 -12.08 -8.13
N LYS A 36 5.87 -13.08 -7.41
CA LYS A 36 4.79 -13.96 -7.91
C LYS A 36 3.56 -13.19 -8.37
N TYR A 37 3.21 -12.11 -7.67
CA TYR A 37 2.04 -11.30 -7.97
C TYR A 37 2.38 -9.97 -8.65
N ASN A 38 3.65 -9.75 -9.02
CA ASN A 38 4.16 -8.52 -9.62
C ASN A 38 3.80 -7.26 -8.81
N LEU A 39 3.90 -7.35 -7.48
CA LEU A 39 3.61 -6.26 -6.55
C LEU A 39 4.82 -5.34 -6.42
N GLN A 40 4.64 -4.04 -6.68
CA GLN A 40 5.64 -3.01 -6.39
C GLN A 40 5.56 -2.52 -4.94
N MET A 41 6.18 -3.25 -4.02
CA MET A 41 6.17 -2.90 -2.59
C MET A 41 6.79 -1.51 -2.32
N PRO A 42 6.19 -0.66 -1.47
CA PRO A 42 6.78 0.60 -1.07
C PRO A 42 8.00 0.39 -0.15
N GLU A 43 8.90 1.36 -0.11
CA GLU A 43 10.01 1.39 0.85
C GLU A 43 9.50 1.84 2.23
N TYR A 44 9.78 1.03 3.27
CA TYR A 44 9.46 1.35 4.66
C TYR A 44 10.71 1.92 5.33
N GLU A 45 10.60 3.08 5.97
CA GLU A 45 11.71 3.72 6.68
C GLU A 45 12.00 2.98 7.99
N GLY A 46 13.26 2.63 8.24
CA GLY A 46 13.70 1.98 9.48
C GLY A 46 12.83 0.77 9.86
N VAL A 47 12.12 0.88 11.00
CA VAL A 47 11.24 -0.15 11.57
C VAL A 47 9.74 0.14 11.35
N ASP A 48 9.41 1.16 10.56
CA ASP A 48 8.03 1.55 10.30
C ASP A 48 7.23 0.41 9.68
N GLN A 49 5.94 0.39 10.03
CA GLN A 49 4.97 -0.63 9.62
C GLN A 49 3.94 -0.09 8.62
N ILE A 50 4.04 1.20 8.28
CA ILE A 50 3.17 1.90 7.35
C ILE A 50 3.99 2.86 6.48
N VAL A 51 3.48 3.16 5.28
CA VAL A 51 4.02 4.19 4.36
C VAL A 51 2.84 4.98 3.81
N GLU A 52 2.94 6.31 3.78
CA GLU A 52 1.95 7.16 3.10
C GLU A 52 2.19 7.08 1.59
N VAL A 53 1.13 6.82 0.81
CA VAL A 53 1.18 6.64 -0.65
C VAL A 53 0.12 7.49 -1.33
N ASP A 54 0.31 7.78 -2.62
CA ASP A 54 -0.70 8.47 -3.41
C ASP A 54 -1.89 7.54 -3.75
N VAL A 55 -3.10 8.10 -3.74
CA VAL A 55 -4.36 7.47 -4.16
C VAL A 55 -4.39 7.12 -5.65
N THR A 56 -3.50 7.71 -6.46
CA THR A 56 -3.32 7.36 -7.88
C THR A 56 -2.68 5.99 -8.10
N GLY A 57 -2.14 5.39 -7.02
CA GLY A 57 -1.65 4.03 -6.97
C GLY A 57 -0.25 3.89 -7.56
N ILE A 58 0.69 3.45 -6.71
CA ILE A 58 1.83 2.65 -7.19
C ILE A 58 1.24 1.47 -7.97
N LYS A 59 1.88 1.06 -9.07
CA LYS A 59 1.46 -0.07 -9.89
C LYS A 59 1.65 -1.36 -9.05
N LEU A 60 0.70 -1.63 -8.18
CA LEU A 60 0.69 -2.73 -7.21
C LEU A 60 -0.22 -3.84 -7.71
#